data_AF-X0TYA1-F1
#
_entry.id   AF-X0TYA1-F1
#
_cell.length_a   1.000
_cell.length_b   1.000
_cell.length_c   1.000
_cell.angle_alpha   90.00
_cell.angle_beta   90.00
_cell.angle_gamma   90.00
#
_symmetry.space_group_name_H-M   'P 1'
#
loop_
_entity.id
_entity.type
_entity.pdbx_description
1 polymer ?
#
loop_
_entity_poly.entity_id
_entity_poly.type
_entity_poly.pdbx_seq_one_letter_code
_entity_poly.pdbx_strand_id
1 'polypeptide(L)'
;MNLKTLPARLMLRDRVRLACCACATVLLLSTQGRAQEKDFDDYPEHVVKYLGRLFDEEHRQYAFRDDYSGGVRKWRSDARPELRRLVGLEKIAASVGRHKPQVELDEPEDLGDYLRQRGTIETEPDVRIPFW
;
A
#
# COMPACT_ATOMS: atom_id res chain seq x y z
N MET A 1 73.37 -10.57 -5.96
CA MET A 1 73.95 -10.14 -7.26
C MET A 1 73.07 -9.02 -7.81
N ASN A 2 73.62 -7.79 -7.93
CA ASN A 2 73.09 -6.52 -8.54
C ASN A 2 71.64 -6.11 -8.24
N LEU A 3 71.25 -5.02 -7.53
CA LEU A 3 71.78 -3.68 -7.20
C LEU A 3 71.97 -2.72 -8.38
N LYS A 4 70.98 -1.82 -8.56
CA LYS A 4 70.95 -0.47 -9.18
C LYS A 4 69.45 -0.09 -9.33
N THR A 5 68.85 1.00 -8.83
CA THR A 5 69.29 2.23 -8.16
C THR A 5 68.03 2.93 -7.57
N LEU A 6 68.09 3.49 -6.35
CA LEU A 6 67.14 4.44 -5.73
C LEU A 6 67.83 5.84 -5.72
N PRO A 7 67.15 7.01 -5.71
CA PRO A 7 66.63 7.60 -4.46
C PRO A 7 65.35 8.50 -4.63
N ALA A 8 64.39 8.49 -3.69
CA ALA A 8 64.23 9.38 -2.51
C ALA A 8 63.71 10.81 -2.78
N ARG A 9 62.94 11.31 -1.79
CA ARG A 9 62.46 12.70 -1.56
C ARG A 9 61.22 13.12 -2.36
N LEU A 10 60.28 13.92 -1.84
CA LEU A 10 59.99 14.49 -0.52
C LEU A 10 58.70 15.32 -0.76
N MET A 11 57.81 15.35 0.22
CA MET A 11 56.92 16.49 0.52
C MET A 11 55.86 16.95 -0.49
N LEU A 12 54.64 16.95 0.06
CA LEU A 12 53.80 18.13 0.19
C LEU A 12 53.32 18.77 -1.11
N ARG A 13 52.05 18.49 -1.44
CA ARG A 13 51.21 19.53 -2.03
C ARG A 13 49.75 19.29 -1.67
N ASP A 14 49.37 20.03 -0.64
CA ASP A 14 48.03 20.52 -0.35
C ASP A 14 47.13 20.54 -1.58
N ARG A 15 46.08 19.73 -1.54
CA ARG A 15 44.89 19.99 -2.35
C ARG A 15 43.69 20.10 -1.44
N VAL A 16 43.44 21.37 -1.13
CA VAL A 16 42.10 21.97 -1.10
C VAL A 16 41.18 21.41 -0.03
N ARG A 17 41.26 22.06 1.12
CA ARG A 17 40.19 22.19 2.10
C ARG A 17 38.88 22.64 1.43
N LEU A 18 37.78 22.26 2.07
CA LEU A 18 36.46 22.87 2.00
C LEU A 18 35.68 22.70 0.68
N ALA A 19 34.74 21.76 0.68
CA ALA A 19 33.33 21.99 0.36
C ALA A 19 32.67 20.66 -0.03
N CYS A 20 32.08 19.95 0.93
CA CYS A 20 30.97 19.01 0.70
C CYS A 20 30.39 18.56 2.06
N CYS A 21 30.00 19.53 2.89
CA CYS A 21 29.31 19.28 4.16
C CYS A 21 27.80 19.53 4.07
N ALA A 22 27.19 19.47 2.87
CA ALA A 22 25.79 19.87 2.69
C ALA A 22 24.90 18.89 1.90
N CYS A 23 25.35 17.67 1.58
CA CYS A 23 24.51 16.69 0.87
C CYS A 23 24.27 15.37 1.63
N ALA A 24 24.77 15.21 2.86
CA ALA A 24 24.63 13.96 3.62
C ALA A 24 23.46 13.93 4.62
N THR A 25 22.67 15.01 4.74
CA THR A 25 21.68 15.14 5.84
C THR A 25 20.22 15.22 5.41
N VAL A 26 19.89 15.01 4.12
CA VAL A 26 18.49 15.16 3.62
C VAL A 26 17.91 13.85 3.06
N LEU A 27 18.46 12.68 3.43
CA LEU A 27 17.96 11.36 2.97
C LEU A 27 17.60 10.39 4.11
N LEU A 28 17.20 10.93 5.27
CA LEU A 28 16.62 10.15 6.39
C LEU A 28 15.31 10.75 6.89
N LEU A 29 14.52 11.37 6.01
CA LEU A 29 13.10 11.58 6.27
C LEU A 29 12.34 10.38 5.72
N SER A 30 12.57 9.24 6.36
CA SER A 30 11.59 8.17 6.38
C SER A 30 10.31 8.79 6.91
N THR A 31 9.34 9.05 6.04
CA THR A 31 7.97 9.32 6.43
C THR A 31 7.41 8.03 7.03
N GLN A 32 7.82 7.71 8.25
CA GLN A 32 7.05 6.88 9.14
C GLN A 32 5.75 7.64 9.35
N GLY A 33 4.70 7.21 8.63
CA GLY A 33 3.34 7.54 9.02
C GLY A 33 3.20 7.08 10.46
N ARG A 34 3.31 8.01 11.41
CA ARG A 34 2.98 7.74 12.80
C ARG A 34 1.51 7.34 12.78
N ALA A 35 1.24 6.04 12.97
CA ALA A 35 -0.02 5.62 13.53
C ALA A 35 -0.26 6.55 14.73
N GLN A 36 -1.41 7.22 14.76
CA GLN A 36 -1.76 8.08 15.87
C GLN A 36 -1.67 7.22 17.13
N GLU A 37 -0.61 7.40 17.92
CA GLU A 37 -0.48 6.84 19.25
C GLU A 37 -1.38 7.69 20.14
N LYS A 38 -2.67 7.43 20.04
CA LYS A 38 -3.67 8.02 20.92
C LYS A 38 -3.81 7.07 22.10
N ASP A 39 -3.60 7.58 23.29
CA ASP A 39 -3.72 6.81 24.52
C ASP A 39 -5.13 6.21 24.58
N PHE A 40 -5.22 4.88 24.69
CA PHE A 40 -6.50 4.19 24.69
C PHE A 40 -7.33 4.53 25.94
N ASP A 41 -6.68 5.07 26.97
CA ASP A 41 -7.29 5.50 28.22
C ASP A 41 -8.13 6.79 28.08
N ASP A 42 -7.97 7.55 26.99
CA ASP A 42 -8.77 8.76 26.70
C ASP A 42 -10.17 8.46 26.11
N TYR A 43 -10.46 7.19 25.80
CA TYR A 43 -11.72 6.79 25.20
C TYR A 43 -12.80 6.48 26.24
N PRO A 44 -14.07 6.84 26.00
CA PRO A 44 -15.18 6.35 26.80
C PRO A 44 -15.19 4.82 26.90
N GLU A 45 -15.61 4.28 28.05
CA GLU A 45 -15.58 2.83 28.34
C GLU A 45 -16.19 1.96 27.22
N HIS A 46 -17.31 2.41 26.64
CA HIS A 46 -17.97 1.67 25.56
C HIS A 46 -17.12 1.59 24.28
N VAL A 47 -16.30 2.60 24.00
CA VAL A 47 -15.36 2.61 22.88
C VAL A 47 -14.21 1.65 23.17
N VAL A 48 -13.63 1.68 24.38
CA VAL A 48 -12.59 0.73 24.79
C VAL A 48 -13.09 -0.72 24.67
N LYS A 49 -14.30 -1.00 25.16
CA LYS A 49 -14.94 -2.33 25.04
C LYS A 49 -15.24 -2.73 23.60
N TYR A 50 -15.61 -1.78 22.74
CA TYR A 50 -15.80 -2.05 21.32
C TYR A 50 -14.47 -2.36 20.62
N LEU A 51 -13.46 -1.52 20.82
CA LEU A 51 -12.13 -1.70 20.22
C LEU A 51 -11.47 -2.97 20.72
N GLY A 52 -11.60 -3.31 22.00
CA GLY A 52 -11.09 -4.56 22.55
C GLY A 52 -11.67 -5.79 21.85
N ARG A 53 -12.98 -5.79 21.55
CA ARG A 53 -13.60 -6.87 20.75
C ARG A 53 -13.16 -6.85 19.28
N LEU A 54 -13.01 -5.67 18.69
CA LEU A 54 -12.64 -5.51 17.27
C LEU A 54 -11.19 -5.95 17.00
N PHE A 55 -10.29 -5.66 17.95
CA PHE A 55 -8.86 -5.96 17.86
C PHE A 55 -8.44 -7.22 18.61
N ASP A 56 -9.39 -8.00 19.11
CA ASP A 56 -9.13 -9.31 19.70
C ASP A 56 -8.37 -10.20 18.70
N GLU A 57 -7.21 -10.73 19.12
CA GLU A 57 -6.35 -11.55 18.25
C GLU A 57 -6.99 -12.87 17.83
N GLU A 58 -7.86 -13.44 18.68
CA GLU A 58 -8.58 -14.69 18.39
C GLU A 58 -9.46 -14.55 17.14
N HIS A 59 -10.03 -13.36 16.96
CA HIS A 59 -10.96 -13.05 15.88
C HIS A 59 -10.25 -12.51 14.61
N ARG A 60 -8.92 -12.32 14.66
CA ARG A 60 -8.11 -11.72 13.59
C ARG A 60 -7.23 -12.75 12.87
N GLN A 61 -7.82 -13.89 12.50
CA GLN A 61 -7.14 -14.97 11.76
C GLN A 61 -6.41 -14.52 10.48
N TYR A 62 -6.94 -13.52 9.77
CA TYR A 62 -6.36 -12.97 8.53
C TYR A 62 -5.69 -11.61 8.71
N ALA A 63 -5.41 -11.17 9.95
CA ALA A 63 -4.56 -10.00 10.15
C ALA A 63 -3.16 -10.29 9.58
N PHE A 64 -2.64 -9.34 8.81
CA PHE A 64 -1.27 -9.43 8.33
C PHE A 64 -0.31 -9.33 9.52
N ARG A 65 0.67 -10.22 9.55
CA ARG A 65 1.76 -10.25 10.53
C ARG A 65 3.06 -10.44 9.75
N ASP A 66 4.14 -9.82 10.22
CA ASP A 66 5.44 -9.91 9.54
C ASP A 66 5.99 -11.35 9.49
N ASP A 67 5.55 -12.19 10.43
CA ASP A 67 5.89 -13.61 10.55
C ASP A 67 4.89 -14.56 9.88
N TYR A 68 3.91 -14.06 9.11
CA TYR A 68 2.90 -14.89 8.46
C TYR A 68 3.59 -15.93 7.55
N SER A 69 3.33 -17.22 7.81
CA SER A 69 3.96 -18.30 7.06
C SER A 69 3.69 -18.16 5.55
N GLY A 70 4.75 -18.15 4.74
CA GLY A 70 4.65 -17.91 3.28
C GLY A 70 4.50 -16.43 2.86
N GLY A 71 4.63 -15.51 3.82
CA GLY A 71 4.69 -14.07 3.61
C GLY A 71 3.42 -13.46 2.99
N VAL A 72 3.55 -12.25 2.47
CA VAL A 72 2.45 -11.46 1.89
C VAL A 72 1.67 -12.24 0.83
N ARG A 73 2.36 -13.04 -0.01
CA ARG A 73 1.69 -13.80 -1.08
C ARG A 73 0.73 -14.84 -0.51
N LYS A 74 1.17 -15.62 0.48
CA LYS A 74 0.31 -16.62 1.12
C LYS A 74 -0.81 -15.96 1.91
N TRP A 75 -0.50 -14.93 2.69
CA TRP A 75 -1.53 -14.14 3.39
C TRP A 75 -2.63 -13.63 2.45
N ARG A 76 -2.28 -13.03 1.29
CA ARG A 76 -3.28 -12.60 0.30
C ARG A 76 -4.10 -13.75 -0.26
N SER A 77 -3.46 -14.89 -0.52
CA SER A 77 -4.13 -16.08 -1.04
C SER A 77 -5.14 -16.64 -0.03
N ASP A 78 -4.82 -16.58 1.26
CA ASP A 78 -5.66 -17.12 2.32
C ASP A 78 -6.79 -16.14 2.70
N ALA A 79 -6.51 -14.84 2.75
CA ALA A 79 -7.46 -13.81 3.18
C ALA A 79 -8.50 -13.43 2.11
N ARG A 80 -8.12 -13.43 0.82
CA ARG A 80 -9.00 -12.96 -0.25
C ARG A 80 -10.28 -13.80 -0.43
N PRO A 81 -10.25 -15.15 -0.36
CA PRO A 81 -11.47 -15.95 -0.38
C PRO A 81 -12.42 -15.60 0.76
N GLU A 82 -11.90 -15.44 1.98
CA GLU A 82 -12.74 -15.11 3.12
C GLU A 82 -13.37 -13.73 2.99
N LEU A 83 -12.60 -12.74 2.53
CA LEU A 83 -13.15 -11.41 2.26
C LEU A 83 -14.33 -11.49 1.28
N ARG A 84 -14.16 -12.23 0.17
CA ARG A 84 -15.23 -12.42 -0.83
C ARG A 84 -16.48 -13.05 -0.22
N ARG A 85 -16.31 -14.03 0.67
CA ARG A 85 -17.40 -14.69 1.40
C ARG A 85 -18.11 -13.71 2.33
N LEU A 86 -17.36 -12.95 3.14
CA LEU A 86 -17.88 -12.00 4.11
C LEU A 86 -18.62 -10.82 3.47
N VAL A 87 -18.10 -10.29 2.35
CA VAL A 87 -18.78 -9.22 1.59
C VAL A 87 -19.91 -9.76 0.69
N GLY A 88 -20.20 -11.06 0.74
CA GLY A 88 -21.34 -11.66 0.05
C GLY A 88 -21.19 -11.82 -1.46
N LEU A 89 -19.99 -11.65 -2.03
CA LEU A 89 -19.77 -11.73 -3.48
C LEU A 89 -20.10 -13.12 -4.03
N GLU A 90 -19.87 -14.18 -3.26
CA GLU A 90 -20.22 -15.55 -3.67
C GLU A 90 -21.74 -15.75 -3.72
N LYS A 91 -22.47 -15.14 -2.78
CA LYS A 91 -23.94 -15.19 -2.75
C LYS A 91 -24.52 -14.44 -3.96
N ILE A 92 -23.99 -13.26 -4.27
CA ILE A 92 -24.38 -12.48 -5.45
C ILE A 92 -24.10 -13.28 -6.73
N ALA A 93 -22.90 -13.84 -6.87
CA ALA A 93 -22.53 -14.63 -8.03
C ALA A 93 -23.45 -15.86 -8.23
N ALA A 94 -23.87 -16.51 -7.14
CA ALA A 94 -24.82 -17.61 -7.21
C ALA A 94 -26.25 -17.16 -7.59
N SER A 95 -26.69 -15.97 -7.17
CA SER A 95 -28.05 -15.48 -7.44
C SER A 95 -28.26 -14.95 -8.86
N VAL A 96 -27.22 -14.47 -9.53
CA VAL A 96 -27.34 -13.87 -10.88
C VAL A 96 -27.39 -14.91 -12.02
N GLY A 97 -27.19 -16.20 -11.72
CA GLY A 97 -27.30 -17.28 -12.68
C GLY A 97 -26.32 -17.15 -13.86
N ARG A 98 -26.85 -16.98 -15.08
CA ARG A 98 -26.04 -16.81 -16.30
C ARG A 98 -25.91 -15.35 -16.75
N HIS A 99 -26.44 -14.39 -15.97
CA HIS A 99 -26.28 -12.98 -16.27
C HIS A 99 -24.80 -12.61 -16.28
N LYS A 100 -24.40 -11.79 -17.26
CA LYS A 100 -23.06 -11.23 -17.36
C LYS A 100 -23.17 -9.72 -17.23
N PRO A 101 -22.29 -9.07 -16.46
CA PRO A 101 -22.31 -7.62 -16.36
C PRO A 101 -22.22 -6.96 -17.74
N GLN A 102 -22.99 -5.91 -17.94
CA GLN A 102 -23.02 -5.14 -19.18
C GLN A 102 -22.61 -3.71 -18.91
N VAL A 103 -21.90 -3.10 -19.85
CA VAL A 103 -21.48 -1.70 -19.75
C VAL A 103 -21.99 -0.96 -20.97
N GLU A 104 -22.71 0.12 -20.72
CA GLU A 104 -23.12 1.09 -21.72
C GLU A 104 -22.31 2.37 -21.49
N LEU A 105 -21.75 2.93 -22.57
CA LEU A 105 -20.98 4.17 -22.54
C LEU A 105 -21.66 5.21 -23.43
N ASP A 106 -21.77 6.43 -22.92
CA ASP A 106 -22.27 7.59 -23.67
C ASP A 106 -21.16 8.16 -24.58
N GLU A 107 -21.48 9.18 -25.37
CA GLU A 107 -20.47 9.89 -26.16
C GLU A 107 -19.40 10.56 -25.25
N PRO A 108 -18.11 10.43 -25.57
CA PRO A 108 -17.05 11.13 -24.85
C PRO A 108 -17.19 12.66 -24.95
N GLU A 109 -17.03 13.34 -23.83
CA GLU A 109 -16.94 14.80 -23.72
C GLU A 109 -15.47 15.22 -23.70
N ASP A 110 -15.07 16.12 -24.60
CA ASP A 110 -13.74 16.72 -24.61
C ASP A 110 -13.68 17.88 -23.59
N LEU A 111 -12.82 17.74 -22.57
CA LEU A 111 -12.56 18.75 -21.54
C LEU A 111 -11.21 19.46 -21.73
N GLY A 112 -10.61 19.36 -22.93
CA GLY A 112 -9.35 19.99 -23.32
C GLY A 112 -8.14 19.10 -23.01
N ASP A 113 -7.92 18.76 -21.74
CA ASP A 113 -6.76 17.96 -21.32
C ASP A 113 -7.04 16.45 -21.26
N TYR A 114 -8.32 16.08 -21.16
CA TYR A 114 -8.77 14.69 -21.09
C TYR A 114 -10.19 14.56 -21.64
N LEU A 115 -10.53 13.34 -22.04
CA LEU A 115 -11.90 12.97 -22.37
C LEU A 115 -12.59 12.44 -21.10
N ARG A 116 -13.82 12.88 -20.88
CA ARG A 116 -14.69 12.35 -19.83
C ARG A 116 -15.84 11.61 -20.49
N GLN A 117 -16.11 10.38 -20.06
CA GLN A 117 -17.18 9.57 -20.64
C GLN A 117 -18.07 9.02 -19.54
N ARG A 118 -19.37 9.33 -19.61
CA ARG A 118 -20.32 8.71 -18.69
C ARG A 118 -20.55 7.28 -19.10
N GLY A 119 -20.58 6.39 -18.12
CA GLY A 119 -20.94 4.98 -18.29
C GLY A 119 -22.04 4.56 -17.33
N THR A 120 -22.71 3.47 -17.67
CA THR A 120 -23.58 2.73 -16.76
C THR A 120 -23.22 1.25 -16.84
N ILE A 121 -22.91 0.65 -15.70
CA ILE A 121 -22.72 -0.80 -15.59
C ILE A 121 -23.98 -1.44 -14.99
N GLU A 122 -24.49 -2.48 -15.63
CA GLU A 122 -25.46 -3.40 -15.05
C GLU A 122 -24.67 -4.58 -14.46
N THR A 123 -24.66 -4.72 -13.14
CA THR A 123 -23.87 -5.74 -12.42
C THR A 123 -24.69 -7.00 -12.12
N GLU A 124 -25.95 -6.81 -11.79
CA GLU A 124 -26.98 -7.83 -11.59
C GLU A 124 -28.23 -7.42 -12.40
N PRO A 125 -29.15 -8.35 -12.70
CA PRO A 125 -30.40 -8.01 -13.40
C PRO A 125 -31.09 -6.80 -12.75
N ASP A 126 -31.34 -5.77 -13.55
CA ASP A 126 -31.99 -4.52 -13.15
C ASP A 126 -31.21 -3.64 -12.14
N VAL A 127 -29.97 -4.00 -11.79
CA VAL A 127 -29.08 -3.19 -10.93
C VAL A 127 -28.11 -2.39 -11.79
N ARG A 128 -28.46 -1.12 -12.02
CA ARG A 128 -27.69 -0.20 -12.87
C ARG A 128 -26.95 0.85 -12.06
N ILE A 129 -25.62 0.91 -12.21
CA ILE A 129 -24.74 1.81 -11.48
C ILE A 129 -24.05 2.75 -12.46
N PRO A 130 -24.29 4.08 -12.39
CA PRO A 130 -23.59 5.04 -13.22
C PRO A 130 -22.15 5.26 -12.74
N PHE A 131 -21.23 5.52 -13.67
CA PHE A 131 -19.85 5.90 -13.42
C PHE A 131 -19.35 6.92 -14.45
N TRP A 132 -18.16 7.47 -14.23
CA TRP A 132 -17.47 8.43 -15.11
C TRP A 132 -16.05 7.94 -15.37
#